data_AF-A0A7N9CX15-F1
#
_entry.id   AF-A0A7N9CX15-F1
#
_cell.length_a   1.000
_cell.length_b   1.000
_cell.length_c   1.000
_cell.angle_alpha   90.00
_cell.angle_beta   90.00
_cell.angle_gamma   90.00
#
_symmetry.space_group_name_H-M   'P 1'
#
loop_
_entity.id
_entity.type
_entity.pdbx_description
1 polymer ?
#
loop_
_entity_poly.entity_id
_entity_poly.type
_entity_poly.pdbx_seq_one_letter_code
_entity_poly.pdbx_strand_id
1 'polypeptide(L)'
;MSSKRLHYDSALKRKVIVYAEKHGNRAAGRTFDISEANIRRWRNDRNSIFSCKATTKCFTGPKKGRYPQVDEAVLHFVSETRAKGLPITRQAMQLKAGEIAKTLGIDETKFKATRGWCDRFMRRAGLSLRHQTSFCPKLPTAIKQKTVLEHSFKKCCITSTLDNTGRDVMWKNADINDCGLKSDSEELDSEYEVIIIT
;
A
#
# COMPACT_ATOMS: atom_id res chain seq x y z
N MET A 1 28.64 -14.33 8.73
CA MET A 1 27.18 -14.59 8.80
C MET A 1 26.44 -13.33 8.38
N SER A 2 25.73 -13.34 7.25
CA SER A 2 24.91 -12.20 6.84
C SER A 2 23.66 -12.14 7.71
N SER A 3 23.50 -11.07 8.48
CA SER A 3 22.30 -10.86 9.31
C SER A 3 21.09 -10.59 8.43
N LYS A 4 19.96 -11.27 8.68
CA LYS A 4 18.71 -11.05 7.93
C LYS A 4 18.19 -9.63 8.20
N ARG A 5 17.81 -8.92 7.15
CA ARG A 5 17.21 -7.59 7.27
C ARG A 5 15.79 -7.71 7.85
N LEU A 6 15.58 -7.17 9.05
CA LEU A 6 14.29 -7.16 9.74
C LEU A 6 13.62 -5.79 9.69
N HIS A 7 12.28 -5.79 9.65
CA HIS A 7 11.44 -4.61 9.75
C HIS A 7 10.63 -4.67 11.05
N TYR A 8 10.72 -3.62 11.86
CA TYR A 8 10.05 -3.53 13.15
C TYR A 8 8.92 -2.50 13.11
N ASP A 9 7.81 -2.81 13.76
CA ASP A 9 6.70 -1.88 13.96
C ASP A 9 7.08 -0.75 14.92
N SER A 10 6.51 0.45 14.70
CA SER A 10 6.72 1.59 15.59
C SER A 10 6.28 1.31 17.03
N ALA A 11 5.25 0.48 17.25
CA ALA A 11 4.83 0.07 18.59
C ALA A 11 5.97 -0.62 19.36
N LEU A 12 6.60 -1.61 18.75
CA LEU A 12 7.74 -2.32 19.33
C LEU A 12 8.91 -1.35 19.56
N LYS A 13 9.22 -0.49 18.58
CA LYS A 13 10.29 0.52 18.74
C LYS A 13 10.04 1.43 19.95
N ARG A 14 8.80 1.89 20.17
CA ARG A 14 8.43 2.70 21.36
C ARG A 14 8.68 1.94 22.65
N LYS A 15 8.20 0.70 22.76
CA LYS A 15 8.40 -0.16 23.94
C LYS A 15 9.89 -0.32 24.26
N VAL A 16 10.69 -0.60 23.22
CA VAL A 16 12.14 -0.76 23.35
C VAL A 16 12.82 0.55 23.77
N ILE A 17 12.41 1.70 23.24
CA ILE A 17 12.95 3.01 23.63
C ILE A 17 12.66 3.30 25.11
N VAL A 18 11.41 3.15 25.55
CA VAL A 18 11.03 3.40 26.96
C VAL A 18 11.81 2.49 27.91
N TYR A 19 11.98 1.21 27.54
CA TYR A 19 12.78 0.28 28.32
C TYR A 19 14.28 0.66 28.33
N ALA A 20 14.83 1.06 27.18
CA ALA A 20 16.22 1.48 27.07
C ALA A 20 16.53 2.79 27.82
N GLU A 21 15.56 3.69 27.96
CA GLU A 21 15.67 4.90 28.78
C GLU A 21 15.78 4.57 30.28
N LYS A 22 15.11 3.52 30.74
CA LYS A 22 15.15 3.07 32.14
C LYS A 22 16.33 2.15 32.48
N HIS A 23 16.66 1.21 31.60
CA HIS A 23 17.61 0.11 31.88
C HIS A 23 18.90 0.16 31.05
N GLY A 24 19.00 1.09 30.09
CA GLY A 24 20.13 1.21 29.17
C GLY A 24 20.02 0.34 27.91
N ASN A 25 20.80 0.69 26.89
CA ASN A 25 20.68 0.08 25.55
C ASN A 25 21.08 -1.40 25.52
N ARG A 26 22.13 -1.78 26.28
CA ARG A 26 22.61 -3.17 26.32
C ARG A 26 21.64 -4.11 27.00
N ALA A 27 20.95 -3.65 28.06
CA ALA A 27 19.89 -4.42 28.70
C ALA A 27 18.71 -4.61 27.74
N ALA A 28 18.28 -3.53 27.07
CA ALA A 28 17.22 -3.60 26.06
C ALA A 28 17.55 -4.58 24.92
N GLY A 29 18.81 -4.59 24.45
CA GLY A 29 19.23 -5.51 23.40
C GLY A 29 19.11 -6.97 23.80
N ARG A 30 19.43 -7.31 25.05
CA ARG A 30 19.26 -8.68 25.58
C ARG A 30 17.80 -9.06 25.77
N THR A 31 16.97 -8.13 26.29
CA THR A 31 15.55 -8.41 26.57
C THR A 31 14.72 -8.60 25.30
N PHE A 32 14.98 -7.80 24.26
CA PHE A 32 14.17 -7.80 23.03
C PHE A 32 14.83 -8.54 21.85
N ASP A 33 16.03 -9.10 22.03
CA ASP A 33 16.86 -9.69 20.97
C ASP A 33 17.05 -8.74 19.77
N ILE A 34 17.39 -7.49 20.07
CA ILE A 34 17.61 -6.44 19.06
C ILE A 34 19.02 -5.91 19.21
N SER A 35 19.72 -5.73 18.09
CA SER A 35 21.06 -5.17 18.11
C SER A 35 21.08 -3.78 18.76
N GLU A 36 22.06 -3.54 19.62
CA GLU A 36 22.24 -2.25 20.30
C GLU A 36 22.30 -1.07 19.31
N ALA A 37 22.90 -1.30 18.13
CA ALA A 37 22.96 -0.31 17.06
C ALA A 37 21.58 0.15 16.57
N ASN A 38 20.59 -0.75 16.49
CA ASN A 38 19.22 -0.39 16.15
C ASN A 38 18.57 0.44 17.25
N ILE A 39 18.76 0.03 18.51
CA ILE A 39 18.21 0.71 19.69
C ILE A 39 18.75 2.14 19.77
N ARG A 40 20.06 2.33 19.60
CA ARG A 40 20.69 3.65 19.55
C ARG A 40 20.11 4.52 18.43
N ARG A 41 19.95 3.97 17.23
CA ARG A 41 19.33 4.68 16.09
C ARG A 41 17.90 5.11 16.43
N TRP A 42 17.09 4.21 16.99
CA TRP A 42 15.70 4.51 17.34
C TRP A 42 15.58 5.57 18.44
N ARG A 43 16.51 5.60 19.39
CA ARG A 43 16.56 6.68 20.40
C ARG A 43 16.88 8.03 19.76
N ASN A 44 17.76 8.09 18.76
CA ASN A 44 18.01 9.32 18.01
C ASN A 44 16.77 9.78 17.22
N ASP A 45 16.04 8.83 16.63
CA ASP A 45 14.81 9.08 15.87
C ASP A 45 13.54 9.09 16.76
N ARG A 46 13.68 9.21 18.09
CA ARG A 46 12.59 9.03 19.07
C ARG A 46 11.35 9.83 18.70
N ASN A 47 11.50 11.14 18.54
CA ASN A 47 10.36 12.02 18.27
C ASN A 47 9.61 11.58 17.00
N SER A 48 10.33 11.25 15.93
CA SER A 48 9.74 10.75 14.67
C SER A 48 8.98 9.43 14.85
N ILE A 49 9.49 8.50 15.66
CA ILE A 49 8.87 7.19 15.94
C ILE A 49 7.60 7.34 16.79
N PHE A 50 7.61 8.25 17.77
CA PHE A 50 6.47 8.52 18.63
C PHE A 50 5.35 9.27 17.89
N SER A 51 5.68 10.21 17.00
CA SER A 51 4.68 10.94 16.20
C SER A 51 3.97 10.10 15.12
N CYS A 52 4.50 8.93 14.74
CA CYS A 52 3.92 8.08 13.69
C CYS A 52 2.75 7.20 14.18
N LYS A 53 2.16 6.40 13.28
CA LYS A 53 1.20 5.35 13.69
C LYS A 53 1.94 4.13 14.24
N ALA A 54 1.33 3.43 15.20
CA ALA A 54 1.90 2.24 15.84
C ALA A 54 2.27 1.11 14.84
N THR A 55 1.49 0.96 13.76
CA THR A 55 1.65 -0.04 12.69
C THR A 55 2.68 0.34 11.61
N THR A 56 3.36 1.49 11.76
CA THR A 56 4.28 1.98 10.74
C THR A 56 5.62 1.23 10.82
N LYS A 57 5.98 0.48 9.77
CA LYS A 57 7.26 -0.27 9.72
C LYS A 57 8.41 0.55 9.14
N CYS A 58 8.10 1.50 8.27
CA CYS A 58 9.05 2.37 7.60
C CYS A 58 8.49 3.78 7.43
N PHE A 59 9.38 4.77 7.43
CA PHE A 59 9.02 6.11 7.00
C PHE A 59 8.95 6.10 5.48
N THR A 60 7.74 6.23 4.94
CA THR A 60 7.55 6.45 3.49
C THR A 60 8.18 7.79 3.13
N GLY A 61 8.94 7.82 2.02
CA GLY A 61 9.67 9.00 1.57
C GLY A 61 8.76 10.24 1.30
N PRO A 62 9.35 11.35 0.84
CA PRO A 62 8.66 12.61 0.68
C PRO A 62 7.32 12.48 -0.05
N LYS A 63 6.26 13.02 0.55
CA LYS A 63 4.92 13.04 -0.05
C LYS A 63 4.84 13.93 -1.30
N LYS A 64 5.80 14.85 -1.46
CA LYS A 64 5.91 15.76 -2.60
C LYS A 64 7.11 15.41 -3.48
N GLY A 65 7.01 15.69 -4.77
CA GLY A 65 8.12 15.59 -5.70
C GLY A 65 9.21 16.64 -5.48
N ARG A 66 10.33 16.48 -6.19
CA ARG A 66 11.42 17.46 -6.20
C ARG A 66 10.95 18.83 -6.71
N TYR A 67 9.97 18.83 -7.62
CA TYR A 67 9.35 20.01 -8.20
C TYR A 67 7.84 19.95 -7.96
N PRO A 68 7.36 20.41 -6.78
CA PRO A 68 5.94 20.39 -6.45
C PRO A 68 5.07 21.17 -7.44
N GLN A 69 5.61 22.26 -8.01
CA GLN A 69 4.90 23.11 -8.97
C GLN A 69 4.56 22.34 -10.26
N VAL A 70 5.50 21.51 -10.73
CA VAL A 70 5.27 20.65 -11.91
C VAL A 70 4.25 19.56 -11.57
N ASP A 71 4.39 18.93 -10.39
CA ASP A 71 3.44 17.91 -9.93
C ASP A 71 1.99 18.48 -9.85
N GLU A 72 1.81 19.68 -9.31
CA GLU A 72 0.51 20.33 -9.15
C GLU A 72 -0.14 20.70 -10.49
N ALA A 73 0.60 21.33 -11.39
CA ALA A 73 0.08 21.69 -12.71
C ALA A 73 -0.27 20.46 -13.57
N VAL A 74 0.52 19.38 -13.48
CA VAL A 74 0.19 18.11 -14.15
C VAL A 74 -1.03 17.45 -13.51
N LEU A 75 -1.19 17.54 -12.19
CA LEU A 75 -2.38 17.02 -11.50
C LEU A 75 -3.66 17.75 -11.94
N HIS A 76 -3.60 19.07 -12.12
CA HIS A 76 -4.70 19.86 -12.66
C HIS A 76 -5.09 19.37 -14.06
N PHE A 77 -4.12 19.30 -14.98
CA PHE A 77 -4.31 18.78 -16.33
C PHE A 77 -4.93 17.37 -16.35
N VAL A 78 -4.49 16.51 -15.43
CA VAL A 78 -5.03 15.15 -15.30
C VAL A 78 -6.48 15.17 -14.86
N SER A 79 -6.81 16.04 -13.91
CA SER A 79 -8.17 16.15 -13.38
C SER A 79 -9.13 16.68 -14.46
N GLU A 80 -8.72 17.70 -15.21
CA GLU A 80 -9.50 18.25 -16.34
C GLU A 80 -9.73 17.20 -17.44
N THR A 81 -8.70 16.45 -17.80
CA THR A 81 -8.81 15.46 -18.88
C THR A 81 -9.71 14.29 -18.46
N ARG A 82 -9.68 13.90 -17.18
CA ARG A 82 -10.62 12.91 -16.62
C ARG A 82 -12.05 13.44 -16.52
N ALA A 83 -12.24 14.72 -16.21
CA ALA A 83 -13.56 15.34 -16.19
C ALA A 83 -14.20 15.36 -17.58
N LYS A 84 -13.39 15.46 -18.64
CA LYS A 84 -13.82 15.31 -20.04
C LYS A 84 -14.11 13.85 -20.46
N GLY A 85 -13.90 12.88 -19.56
CA GLY A 85 -14.09 11.46 -19.85
C GLY A 85 -13.00 10.84 -20.74
N LEU A 86 -11.89 11.54 -20.97
CA LEU A 86 -10.80 11.07 -21.82
C LEU A 86 -9.78 10.25 -21.02
N PRO A 87 -9.29 9.12 -21.57
CA PRO A 87 -8.22 8.37 -20.95
C PRO A 87 -6.91 9.13 -21.02
N ILE A 88 -6.12 9.06 -19.96
CA ILE A 88 -4.82 9.72 -19.89
C ILE A 88 -3.72 8.68 -19.98
N THR A 89 -2.88 8.85 -21.00
CA THR A 89 -1.69 8.04 -21.17
C THR A 89 -0.52 8.63 -20.39
N ARG A 90 0.48 7.79 -20.09
CA ARG A 90 1.73 8.26 -19.48
C ARG A 90 2.45 9.26 -20.36
N GLN A 91 2.47 9.04 -21.67
CA GLN A 91 3.09 9.92 -22.64
C GLN A 91 2.49 11.33 -22.58
N ALA A 92 1.16 11.45 -22.47
CA ALA A 92 0.50 12.74 -22.31
C ALA A 92 0.96 13.48 -21.04
N MET A 93 1.08 12.77 -19.91
CA MET A 93 1.63 13.37 -18.68
C MET A 93 3.09 13.78 -18.83
N GLN A 94 3.91 13.01 -19.55
CA GLN A 94 5.32 13.32 -19.77
C GLN A 94 5.49 14.59 -20.62
N LEU A 95 4.70 14.71 -21.70
CA LEU A 95 4.69 15.90 -22.55
C LEU A 95 4.27 17.12 -21.75
N LYS A 96 3.16 17.04 -21.01
CA LYS A 96 2.67 18.15 -20.18
C LYS A 96 3.69 18.56 -19.11
N ALA A 97 4.31 17.59 -18.44
CA ALA A 97 5.34 17.86 -17.44
C ALA A 97 6.57 18.54 -18.04
N GLY A 98 6.97 18.14 -19.25
CA GLY A 98 8.07 18.75 -19.99
C GLY A 98 7.77 20.20 -20.38
N GLU A 99 6.57 20.48 -20.89
CA GLU A 99 6.11 21.86 -21.17
C GLU A 99 6.19 22.73 -19.92
N ILE A 100 5.62 22.25 -18.81
CA ILE A 100 5.58 23.01 -17.55
C ILE A 100 7.01 23.26 -17.04
N ALA A 101 7.89 22.26 -17.09
CA ALA A 101 9.28 22.43 -16.70
C ALA A 101 10.00 23.50 -17.52
N LYS A 102 9.76 23.55 -18.84
CA LYS A 102 10.28 24.60 -19.72
C LYS A 102 9.73 25.97 -19.35
N THR A 103 8.42 26.09 -19.11
CA THR A 103 7.80 27.37 -18.70
C THR A 103 8.33 27.88 -17.37
N LEU A 104 8.71 26.99 -16.44
CA LEU A 104 9.29 27.32 -15.15
C LEU A 104 10.82 27.56 -15.21
N GLY A 105 11.44 27.48 -16.40
CA GLY A 105 12.89 27.64 -16.56
C GLY A 105 13.71 26.54 -15.89
N ILE A 106 13.14 25.34 -15.71
CA ILE A 106 13.86 24.20 -15.13
C ILE A 106 14.69 23.55 -16.23
N ASP A 107 16.00 23.51 -16.01
CA ASP A 107 16.95 22.89 -16.94
C ASP A 107 16.63 21.40 -17.20
N GLU A 108 16.75 20.97 -18.45
CA GLU A 108 16.42 19.61 -18.90
C GLU A 108 17.33 18.55 -18.25
N THR A 109 18.54 18.94 -17.81
CA THR A 109 19.43 18.05 -17.05
C THR A 109 18.91 17.78 -15.64
N LYS A 110 18.19 18.73 -15.04
CA LYS A 110 17.70 18.67 -13.66
C LYS A 110 16.34 18.00 -13.55
N PHE A 111 15.48 18.18 -14.55
CA PHE A 111 14.17 17.56 -14.60
C PHE A 111 13.91 16.82 -15.90
N LYS A 112 13.69 15.51 -15.77
CA LYS A 112 13.23 14.67 -16.88
C LYS A 112 11.96 13.93 -16.47
N ALA A 113 10.91 14.12 -17.25
CA ALA A 113 9.65 13.40 -17.09
C ALA A 113 9.78 11.94 -17.55
N THR A 114 10.61 11.17 -16.86
CA THR A 114 10.83 9.74 -17.14
C THR A 114 9.62 8.90 -16.73
N ARG A 115 9.55 7.66 -17.22
CA ARG A 115 8.54 6.67 -16.78
C ARG A 115 8.51 6.54 -15.26
N GLY A 116 9.67 6.50 -14.62
CA GLY A 116 9.81 6.41 -13.16
C GLY A 116 9.33 7.67 -12.43
N TRP A 117 9.49 8.86 -13.03
CA TRP A 117 8.86 10.08 -12.51
C TRP A 117 7.34 9.97 -12.55
N CYS A 118 6.75 9.55 -13.68
CA CYS A 118 5.29 9.35 -13.78
C CYS A 118 4.77 8.32 -12.76
N ASP A 119 5.47 7.20 -12.55
CA ASP A 119 5.11 6.18 -11.56
C ASP A 119 5.08 6.72 -10.13
N ARG A 120 6.05 7.58 -9.78
CA ARG A 120 6.10 8.20 -8.46
C ARG A 120 5.06 9.30 -8.33
N PHE A 121 4.90 10.14 -9.35
CA PHE A 121 3.87 11.18 -9.42
C PHE A 121 2.48 10.58 -9.19
N MET A 122 2.11 9.54 -9.94
CA MET A 122 0.81 8.89 -9.78
C MET A 122 0.59 8.30 -8.40
N ARG A 123 1.61 7.62 -7.84
CA ARG A 123 1.55 7.09 -6.46
C ARG A 123 1.37 8.20 -5.42
N ARG A 124 2.05 9.34 -5.59
CA ARG A 124 1.92 10.49 -4.69
C ARG A 124 0.53 11.15 -4.81
N ALA A 125 0.02 11.27 -6.03
CA ALA A 125 -1.26 11.89 -6.32
C ALA A 125 -2.49 10.96 -6.11
N GLY A 126 -2.28 9.69 -5.75
CA GLY A 126 -3.37 8.72 -5.60
C GLY A 126 -4.06 8.35 -6.92
N LEU A 127 -3.39 8.54 -8.06
CA LEU A 127 -3.95 8.27 -9.38
C LEU A 127 -3.72 6.82 -9.81
N SER A 128 -4.73 6.19 -10.42
CA SER A 128 -4.61 4.92 -11.12
C SER A 128 -4.85 5.10 -12.62
N LEU A 129 -4.16 4.33 -13.47
CA LEU A 129 -4.37 4.31 -14.93
C LEU A 129 -5.58 3.47 -15.34
N ARG A 130 -6.47 3.12 -14.40
CA ARG A 130 -7.64 2.32 -14.71
C ARG A 130 -8.49 3.11 -15.71
N HIS A 131 -8.64 2.56 -16.91
CA HIS A 131 -9.61 3.07 -17.88
C HIS A 131 -10.98 3.02 -17.21
N GLN A 132 -11.79 4.08 -17.35
CA GLN A 132 -13.21 3.92 -17.03
C GLN A 132 -13.73 2.83 -17.95
N THR A 133 -14.10 1.68 -17.39
CA THR A 133 -14.78 0.65 -18.17
C THR A 133 -16.02 1.32 -18.72
N SER A 134 -16.13 1.41 -20.04
CA SER A 134 -17.33 1.95 -20.68
C SER A 134 -18.50 1.21 -20.06
N PHE A 135 -19.35 2.00 -19.41
CA PHE A 135 -20.61 1.59 -18.80
C PHE A 135 -21.19 0.43 -19.60
N CYS A 136 -21.30 -0.76 -19.00
CA CYS A 136 -21.98 -1.87 -19.66
C CYS A 136 -23.32 -1.30 -20.14
N PRO A 137 -23.63 -1.31 -21.45
CA PRO A 137 -24.91 -0.82 -21.92
C PRO A 137 -25.98 -1.55 -21.12
N LYS A 138 -26.86 -0.82 -20.42
CA LYS A 138 -28.01 -1.46 -19.77
C LYS A 138 -28.70 -2.25 -20.87
N LEU A 139 -28.80 -3.57 -20.69
CA LEU A 139 -29.50 -4.44 -21.62
C LEU A 139 -30.87 -3.82 -21.89
N PRO A 140 -31.28 -3.68 -23.16
CA PRO A 140 -32.61 -3.18 -23.47
C PRO A 140 -33.64 -4.01 -22.69
N THR A 141 -34.47 -3.34 -21.89
CA THR A 141 -35.51 -3.97 -21.06
C THR A 141 -36.60 -4.69 -21.88
N ALA A 142 -36.50 -4.67 -23.20
CA ALA A 142 -37.38 -5.34 -24.14
C ALA A 142 -36.65 -6.48 -24.87
N ILE A 143 -36.39 -7.58 -24.18
CA ILE A 143 -36.19 -8.88 -24.84
C ILE A 143 -37.12 -9.89 -24.18
N LYS A 144 -38.40 -9.84 -24.58
CA LYS A 144 -39.24 -11.04 -24.57
C LYS A 144 -39.01 -11.72 -25.91
N GLN A 145 -38.10 -12.68 -25.94
CA GLN A 145 -38.32 -14.00 -26.54
C GLN A 145 -37.02 -14.81 -26.47
N LYS A 146 -37.19 -16.03 -25.96
CA LYS A 146 -36.25 -17.15 -26.01
C LYS A 146 -35.64 -17.25 -27.42
N THR A 147 -34.42 -17.81 -27.51
CA THR A 147 -33.77 -18.39 -28.71
C THR A 147 -32.72 -17.58 -29.50
N VAL A 148 -31.90 -16.71 -28.89
CA VAL A 148 -30.63 -16.27 -29.55
C VAL A 148 -29.38 -16.29 -28.64
N LEU A 149 -29.51 -16.59 -27.34
CA LEU A 149 -28.37 -16.59 -26.41
C LEU A 149 -27.53 -17.88 -26.37
N GLU A 150 -27.91 -18.95 -27.07
CA GLU A 150 -27.12 -20.20 -27.07
C GLU A 150 -25.95 -20.22 -28.06
N HIS A 151 -25.94 -19.35 -29.09
CA HIS A 151 -24.95 -19.45 -30.16
C HIS A 151 -23.76 -18.49 -30.08
N SER A 152 -23.77 -17.51 -29.17
CA SER A 152 -22.66 -16.53 -29.05
C SER A 152 -21.65 -16.84 -27.95
N PHE A 153 -21.89 -17.85 -27.11
CA PHE A 153 -21.01 -18.23 -26.00
C PHE A 153 -20.12 -19.45 -26.25
N LYS A 154 -19.87 -19.83 -27.51
CA LYS A 154 -18.93 -20.92 -27.87
C LYS A 154 -17.64 -20.43 -28.54
N LYS A 155 -17.11 -19.28 -28.12
CA LYS A 155 -15.75 -18.81 -28.50
C LYS A 155 -14.97 -18.12 -27.38
N CYS A 156 -15.26 -18.41 -26.11
CA CYS A 156 -14.31 -18.11 -25.04
C CYS A 156 -13.99 -19.39 -24.28
N CYS A 157 -12.74 -19.81 -24.42
CA CYS A 157 -12.17 -21.03 -23.90
C CYS A 157 -12.09 -20.93 -22.37
N ILE A 158 -13.09 -21.45 -21.68
CA ILE A 158 -12.93 -21.91 -20.29
C ILE A 158 -13.39 -23.35 -20.31
N THR A 159 -12.41 -24.26 -20.42
CA THR A 159 -12.62 -25.70 -20.27
C THR A 159 -13.26 -25.97 -18.91
N SER A 160 -14.51 -26.39 -18.89
CA SER A 160 -15.13 -27.04 -17.73
C SER A 160 -15.58 -28.42 -18.17
N THR A 161 -14.82 -29.42 -17.72
CA THR A 161 -15.19 -30.84 -17.83
C THR A 161 -15.90 -31.24 -16.54
N LEU A 162 -17.21 -31.35 -16.62
CA LEU A 162 -18.06 -32.24 -15.82
C LEU A 162 -18.30 -33.46 -16.75
N ASP A 163 -18.20 -34.74 -16.39
CA ASP A 163 -18.29 -35.47 -15.13
C ASP A 163 -17.51 -36.79 -15.27
N ASN A 164 -17.02 -37.36 -14.16
CA ASN A 164 -17.03 -38.83 -14.06
C ASN A 164 -17.27 -39.23 -12.61
N THR A 165 -18.45 -39.81 -12.41
CA THR A 165 -18.88 -40.50 -11.21
C THR A 165 -18.07 -41.79 -11.00
N GLY A 166 -17.79 -42.10 -9.73
CA GLY A 166 -17.48 -43.46 -9.30
C GLY A 166 -16.01 -43.80 -9.09
N ARG A 167 -15.52 -43.55 -7.87
CA ARG A 167 -14.82 -44.58 -7.07
C ARG A 167 -14.67 -44.12 -5.61
N ASP A 168 -15.36 -44.85 -4.73
CA ASP A 168 -14.93 -45.10 -3.35
C ASP A 168 -13.43 -45.41 -3.30
N VAL A 169 -12.70 -44.84 -2.34
CA VAL A 169 -11.78 -45.54 -1.42
C VAL A 169 -11.35 -44.54 -0.33
N MET A 170 -11.83 -44.80 0.89
CA MET A 170 -11.14 -44.73 2.19
C MET A 170 -9.88 -43.87 2.30
N TRP A 171 -9.88 -42.90 3.22
CA TRP A 171 -8.91 -42.90 4.33
C TRP A 171 -9.55 -42.41 5.64
N LYS A 172 -9.24 -43.16 6.69
CA LYS A 172 -9.74 -43.10 8.07
C LYS A 172 -9.35 -41.80 8.79
N ASN A 173 -10.17 -41.47 9.79
CA ASN A 173 -9.87 -40.55 10.90
C ASN A 173 -8.68 -41.05 11.75
N ALA A 174 -7.88 -40.11 12.28
CA ALA A 174 -6.93 -40.15 13.42
C ALA A 174 -5.79 -39.16 13.08
N ASP A 175 -5.40 -38.13 13.84
CA ASP A 175 -5.57 -37.81 15.25
C ASP A 175 -5.56 -36.28 15.44
N ILE A 176 -6.40 -35.83 16.38
CA ILE A 176 -6.32 -34.52 17.03
C ILE A 176 -5.29 -34.65 18.16
N ASN A 177 -4.23 -33.84 18.12
CA ASN A 177 -3.40 -33.47 19.27
C ASN A 177 -2.93 -32.02 18.99
N ASP A 178 -3.64 -31.02 19.48
CA ASP A 178 -3.38 -30.34 20.76
C ASP A 178 -1.91 -29.95 20.98
N CYS A 179 -1.61 -28.67 20.79
CA CYS A 179 -0.77 -27.95 21.73
C CYS A 179 -1.17 -26.47 21.76
N GLY A 180 -1.98 -26.12 22.76
CA GLY A 180 -2.24 -24.73 23.11
C GLY A 180 -1.00 -24.01 23.64
N LEU A 181 -0.90 -22.71 23.34
CA LEU A 181 -0.17 -21.75 24.16
C LEU A 181 -0.94 -20.42 24.16
N LYS A 182 -1.85 -20.38 25.14
CA LYS A 182 -2.40 -19.27 25.93
C LYS A 182 -2.16 -17.84 25.42
N SER A 183 -3.27 -17.22 25.05
CA SER A 183 -3.50 -15.79 25.11
C SER A 183 -3.71 -15.36 26.56
N ASP A 184 -2.78 -14.58 27.12
CA ASP A 184 -3.06 -13.74 28.28
C ASP A 184 -3.17 -12.30 27.79
N SER A 185 -4.40 -11.93 27.46
CA SER A 185 -4.86 -10.56 27.38
C SER A 185 -5.17 -10.11 28.81
N GLU A 186 -4.26 -9.35 29.42
CA GLU A 186 -4.58 -8.55 30.59
C GLU A 186 -4.68 -7.07 30.20
N GLU A 187 -5.82 -6.56 30.60
CA GLU A 187 -6.46 -5.26 30.45
C GLU A 187 -5.80 -4.23 31.36
N LEU A 188 -5.32 -3.11 30.80
CA LEU A 188 -5.05 -1.88 31.55
C LEU A 188 -5.38 -0.68 30.67
N ASP A 189 -6.68 -0.46 30.50
CA ASP A 189 -7.26 0.83 30.14
C ASP A 189 -7.66 1.56 31.43
N SER A 190 -6.78 2.40 31.98
CA SER A 190 -7.18 3.57 32.75
C SER A 190 -5.99 4.51 32.98
N GLU A 191 -6.25 5.82 32.90
CA GLU A 191 -5.37 6.94 33.30
C GLU A 191 -4.48 7.53 32.20
N TYR A 192 -5.12 8.26 31.27
CA TYR A 192 -4.57 9.53 30.82
C TYR A 192 -5.66 10.59 30.90
N GLU A 193 -5.63 11.37 31.98
CA GLU A 193 -6.40 12.60 32.11
C GLU A 193 -6.04 13.58 30.98
N VAL A 194 -7.08 14.12 30.38
CA VAL A 194 -7.02 15.19 29.39
C VAL A 194 -6.79 16.51 30.15
N ILE A 195 -5.57 17.05 30.10
CA ILE A 195 -5.34 18.44 30.51
C ILE A 195 -5.76 19.33 29.35
N ILE A 196 -6.95 19.95 29.46
CA ILE A 196 -7.34 21.09 28.63
C ILE A 196 -6.73 22.34 29.26
N ILE A 197 -5.78 22.97 28.58
CA ILE A 197 -5.33 24.32 28.90
C ILE A 197 -6.28 25.28 28.17
N THR A 198 -7.10 25.98 28.95
CA THR A 198 -7.88 27.16 28.54
C THR A 198 -6.98 28.35 28.28
#